data_AF-A0AA43M7H9-F1
#
_entry.id   AF-A0AA43M7H9-F1
#
_cell.length_a   1.000
_cell.length_b   1.000
_cell.length_c   1.000
_cell.angle_alpha   90.00
_cell.angle_beta   90.00
_cell.angle_gamma   90.00
#
_symmetry.space_group_name_H-M   'P 1'
#
loop_
_entity.id
_entity.type
_entity.pdbx_description
1 polymer ?
#
loop_
_entity_poly.entity_id
_entity_poly.type
_entity_poly.pdbx_seq_one_letter_code
_entity_poly.pdbx_strand_id
1 'polypeptide(L)'
;MHLFAENLAVEIGIYYRNLALAHGVIPKVFSLVNAQGDQYLFFIDDLPLDEQDQNAFLAYIVQDHDAICYARGTLVILDNKQRLIEYAVIDKDDPEAIVCSAELTLDLDEKPIVLSEFDKALAPKKTIFFNGLFEPISLSHDKLEDFQGLWEEMKSKILHRMMDL
;
A
#
# COMPACT_ATOMS: atom_id res chain seq x y z
N MET A 1 5.60 -2.18 18.14
CA MET A 1 5.19 -3.14 17.10
C MET A 1 3.75 -3.58 17.33
N HIS A 2 2.82 -2.91 16.66
CA HIS A 2 1.38 -3.17 16.76
C HIS A 2 0.98 -4.43 15.97
N LEU A 3 0.06 -5.22 16.52
CA LEU A 3 -0.46 -6.46 15.92
C LEU A 3 -1.04 -6.24 14.51
N PHE A 4 -1.68 -5.09 14.27
CA PHE A 4 -2.26 -4.75 12.97
C PHE A 4 -1.20 -4.57 11.88
N ALA A 5 -0.09 -3.89 12.18
CA ALA A 5 0.98 -3.67 11.21
C ALA A 5 1.65 -4.98 10.79
N GLU A 6 1.89 -5.88 11.74
CA GLU A 6 2.45 -7.22 11.46
C GLU A 6 1.50 -8.08 10.62
N ASN A 7 0.22 -8.11 10.98
CA ASN A 7 -0.78 -8.86 10.22
C ASN A 7 -0.91 -8.30 8.80
N LEU A 8 -0.98 -6.97 8.66
CA LEU A 8 -1.08 -6.32 7.36
C LEU A 8 0.16 -6.60 6.49
N ALA A 9 1.35 -6.63 7.09
CA ALA A 9 2.57 -6.99 6.36
C ALA A 9 2.48 -8.41 5.78
N VAL A 10 2.10 -9.39 6.59
CA VAL A 10 1.95 -10.78 6.13
C VAL A 10 0.88 -10.89 5.04
N GLU A 11 -0.27 -10.23 5.22
CA GLU A 11 -1.37 -10.27 4.26
C GLU A 11 -0.97 -9.69 2.89
N ILE A 12 -0.25 -8.57 2.87
CA ILE A 12 0.22 -7.95 1.63
C ILE A 12 1.26 -8.84 0.94
N GLY A 13 2.15 -9.49 1.69
CA GLY A 13 3.07 -10.47 1.13
C GLY A 13 2.35 -11.63 0.42
N ILE A 14 1.31 -12.19 1.07
CA ILE A 14 0.47 -13.24 0.48
C ILE A 14 -0.25 -12.73 -0.77
N TYR A 15 -0.79 -11.50 -0.70
CA TYR A 15 -1.49 -10.87 -1.81
C TYR A 15 -0.58 -10.71 -3.04
N TYR A 16 0.63 -10.15 -2.85
CA TYR A 16 1.62 -10.03 -3.92
C TYR A 16 2.05 -11.37 -4.48
N ARG A 17 2.27 -12.38 -3.63
CA ARG A 17 2.62 -13.74 -4.08
C ARG A 17 1.54 -14.29 -5.01
N ASN A 18 0.27 -14.16 -4.61
CA ASN A 18 -0.85 -14.66 -5.40
C ASN A 18 -0.97 -13.89 -6.73
N LEU A 19 -0.90 -12.56 -6.70
CA LEU A 19 -0.97 -11.76 -7.93
C LEU A 19 0.19 -12.04 -8.88
N ALA A 20 1.42 -12.08 -8.37
CA ALA A 20 2.60 -12.31 -9.20
C ALA A 20 2.57 -13.71 -9.80
N LEU A 21 2.43 -14.76 -8.98
CA LEU A 21 2.59 -16.14 -9.45
C LEU A 21 1.35 -16.72 -10.13
N ALA A 22 0.13 -16.32 -9.72
CA ALA A 22 -1.10 -16.84 -10.32
C ALA A 22 -1.59 -16.00 -11.50
N HIS A 23 -1.30 -14.70 -11.51
CA HIS A 23 -1.84 -13.76 -12.51
C HIS A 23 -0.78 -13.01 -13.31
N GLY A 24 0.50 -13.11 -12.94
CA GLY A 24 1.59 -12.46 -13.68
C GLY A 24 1.61 -10.94 -13.56
N VAL A 25 0.93 -10.37 -12.56
CA VAL A 25 0.79 -8.91 -12.38
C VAL A 25 1.38 -8.46 -11.05
N ILE A 26 2.00 -7.27 -11.05
CA ILE A 26 2.64 -6.68 -9.86
C ILE A 26 2.21 -5.21 -9.75
N PRO A 27 0.98 -4.94 -9.29
CA PRO A 27 0.46 -3.58 -9.22
C PRO A 27 1.07 -2.81 -8.04
N LYS A 28 0.98 -1.48 -8.10
CA LYS A 28 1.09 -0.64 -6.91
C LYS A 28 -0.15 -0.82 -6.05
N VAL A 29 0.06 -1.27 -4.83
CA VAL A 29 -1.02 -1.54 -3.87
C VAL A 29 -1.00 -0.48 -2.79
N PHE A 30 -2.19 -0.05 -2.38
CA PHE A 30 -2.40 0.64 -1.13
C PHE A 30 -3.39 -0.14 -0.27
N SER A 31 -3.11 -0.25 1.02
CA SER A 31 -4.03 -0.82 1.99
C SER A 31 -4.01 -0.01 3.27
N LEU A 32 -5.14 0.06 3.96
CA LEU A 32 -5.25 0.67 5.28
C LEU A 32 -6.12 -0.15 6.20
N VAL A 33 -5.89 -0.01 7.50
CA VAL A 33 -6.74 -0.53 8.57
C VAL A 33 -7.22 0.66 9.40
N ASN A 34 -8.53 0.78 9.58
CA ASN A 34 -9.14 1.84 10.38
C ASN A 34 -9.17 1.49 11.88
N ALA A 35 -9.56 2.47 12.72
CA ALA A 35 -9.70 2.29 14.16
C ALA A 35 -10.77 1.23 14.55
N GLN A 36 -11.66 0.86 13.63
CA GLN A 36 -12.67 -0.19 13.83
C GLN A 36 -12.14 -1.59 13.45
N GLY A 37 -10.96 -1.67 12.82
CA GLY A 37 -10.35 -2.91 12.35
C GLY A 37 -10.72 -3.29 10.92
N ASP A 38 -11.55 -2.49 10.23
CA ASP A 38 -11.86 -2.72 8.83
C ASP A 38 -10.62 -2.45 7.98
N GLN A 39 -10.43 -3.30 6.99
CA GLN A 39 -9.32 -3.21 6.06
C GLN A 39 -9.81 -2.91 4.65
N TYR A 40 -9.13 -1.97 4.02
CA TYR A 40 -9.34 -1.59 2.64
C TYR A 40 -8.08 -1.88 1.86
N LEU A 41 -8.20 -2.44 0.66
CA LEU A 41 -7.11 -2.70 -0.26
C LEU A 41 -7.52 -2.31 -1.67
N PHE A 42 -6.69 -1.54 -2.36
CA PHE A 42 -6.94 -1.11 -3.72
C PHE A 42 -5.65 -0.84 -4.50
N PHE A 43 -5.76 -0.80 -5.82
CA PHE A 43 -4.66 -0.45 -6.72
C PHE A 43 -4.59 1.07 -6.92
N ILE A 44 -3.37 1.57 -7.02
CA ILE A 44 -3.11 3.00 -7.20
C ILE A 44 -2.41 3.33 -8.52
N ASP A 45 -2.22 2.33 -9.40
CA ASP A 45 -1.62 2.53 -10.73
C ASP A 45 -2.52 3.31 -11.68
N ASP A 46 -3.83 3.09 -11.59
CA ASP A 46 -4.82 3.67 -12.51
C ASP A 46 -5.46 4.97 -11.97
N LEU A 47 -4.91 5.54 -10.89
CA LEU A 47 -5.41 6.82 -10.39
C LEU A 47 -5.10 7.92 -11.42
N PRO A 48 -6.10 8.70 -11.87
CA PRO A 48 -5.91 9.76 -12.85
C PRO A 48 -5.33 11.03 -12.20
N LEU A 49 -4.33 10.85 -11.34
CA LEU A 49 -3.70 11.90 -10.52
C LEU A 49 -2.20 11.90 -10.77
N ASP A 50 -1.57 13.08 -10.67
CA ASP A 50 -0.12 13.15 -10.58
C ASP A 50 0.37 12.66 -9.20
N GLU A 51 1.68 12.51 -9.02
CA GLU A 51 2.24 11.96 -7.78
C GLU A 51 1.89 12.78 -6.54
N GLN A 52 1.83 14.11 -6.67
CA GLN A 52 1.52 15.01 -5.56
C GLN A 52 0.06 14.89 -5.16
N ASP A 53 -0.85 14.97 -6.14
CA ASP A 53 -2.29 14.81 -5.93
C ASP A 53 -2.63 13.39 -5.47
N GLN A 54 -1.92 12.37 -5.96
CA GLN A 54 -2.07 10.99 -5.50
C GLN A 54 -1.72 10.86 -4.01
N ASN A 55 -0.61 11.43 -3.56
CA ASN A 55 -0.25 11.40 -2.13
C ASN A 55 -1.26 12.18 -1.28
N ALA A 56 -1.73 13.33 -1.75
CA ALA A 56 -2.78 14.10 -1.08
C ALA A 56 -4.11 13.32 -0.99
N PHE A 57 -4.47 12.61 -2.05
CA PHE A 57 -5.67 11.76 -2.09
C PHE A 57 -5.55 10.58 -1.13
N LEU A 58 -4.40 9.90 -1.07
CA LEU A 58 -4.18 8.82 -0.11
C LEU A 58 -4.20 9.33 1.34
N ALA A 59 -3.63 10.51 1.61
CA ALA A 59 -3.72 11.15 2.92
C ALA A 59 -5.18 11.53 3.27
N TYR A 60 -5.96 11.98 2.29
CA TYR A 60 -7.39 12.23 2.46
C TYR A 60 -8.12 10.97 2.90
N ILE A 61 -7.91 9.83 2.21
CA ILE A 61 -8.52 8.55 2.57
C ILE A 61 -8.07 8.11 3.98
N VAL A 62 -6.77 8.23 4.30
CA VAL A 62 -6.22 7.88 5.62
C VAL A 62 -6.91 8.66 6.74
N GLN A 63 -7.22 9.94 6.51
CA GLN A 63 -7.93 10.78 7.49
C GLN A 63 -9.43 10.49 7.54
N ASP A 64 -10.08 10.34 6.39
CA ASP A 64 -11.51 10.07 6.26
C ASP A 64 -11.91 8.76 6.96
N HIS A 65 -11.04 7.76 6.89
CA HIS A 65 -11.23 6.46 7.53
C HIS A 65 -10.66 6.35 8.95
N ASP A 66 -10.12 7.42 9.54
CA ASP A 66 -9.40 7.35 10.83
C ASP A 66 -8.43 6.15 10.90
N ALA A 67 -7.56 6.06 9.88
CA ALA A 67 -6.65 4.95 9.75
C ALA A 67 -5.68 4.89 10.94
N ILE A 68 -5.40 3.68 11.43
CA ILE A 68 -4.40 3.40 12.46
C ILE A 68 -3.13 2.79 11.87
N CYS A 69 -3.23 2.22 10.66
CA CYS A 69 -2.11 1.63 9.94
C CYS A 69 -2.40 1.70 8.45
N TYR A 70 -1.37 1.94 7.63
CA TYR A 70 -1.46 1.79 6.18
C TYR A 70 -0.23 1.10 5.63
N ALA A 71 -0.34 0.64 4.40
CA ALA A 71 0.74 0.03 3.67
C ALA A 71 0.69 0.43 2.20
N ARG A 72 1.88 0.59 1.61
CA ARG A 72 2.04 0.89 0.20
C ARG A 72 3.13 0.01 -0.37
N GLY A 73 2.83 -0.63 -1.50
CA GLY A 73 3.72 -1.54 -2.19
C GLY A 73 3.88 -1.20 -3.66
N THR A 74 5.00 -1.63 -4.25
CA THR A 74 5.33 -1.44 -5.66
C THR A 74 6.36 -2.46 -6.14
N LEU A 75 6.49 -2.59 -7.46
CA LEU A 75 7.68 -3.15 -8.10
C LEU A 75 8.81 -2.11 -8.07
N VAL A 76 10.01 -2.56 -7.70
CA VAL A 76 11.26 -1.81 -7.75
C VAL A 76 12.20 -2.50 -8.73
N ILE A 77 12.76 -1.74 -9.66
CA ILE A 77 13.72 -2.25 -10.65
C ILE A 77 15.08 -1.64 -10.32
N LEU A 78 16.05 -2.49 -9.99
CA LEU A 78 17.41 -2.08 -9.68
C LEU A 78 18.28 -2.03 -10.94
N ASP A 79 19.42 -1.35 -10.84
CA ASP A 79 20.34 -1.11 -11.97
C ASP A 79 20.87 -2.42 -12.61
N ASN A 80 20.99 -3.49 -11.82
CA ASN A 80 21.39 -4.83 -12.28
C ASN A 80 20.24 -5.61 -12.95
N LYS A 81 19.10 -4.95 -13.24
CA LYS A 81 17.84 -5.55 -13.73
C LYS A 81 17.17 -6.53 -12.74
N GLN A 82 17.65 -6.60 -11.51
CA GLN A 82 16.94 -7.31 -10.44
C GLN A 82 15.62 -6.59 -10.18
N ARG A 83 14.54 -7.37 -10.07
CA ARG A 83 13.21 -6.86 -9.77
C ARG A 83 12.85 -7.28 -8.36
N LEU A 84 12.52 -6.32 -7.52
CA LEU A 84 12.04 -6.55 -6.16
C LEU A 84 10.58 -6.14 -6.08
N ILE A 85 9.79 -6.92 -5.36
CA ILE A 85 8.52 -6.43 -4.83
C ILE A 85 8.85 -5.86 -3.45
N GLU A 86 8.59 -4.58 -3.25
CA GLU A 86 8.79 -3.92 -1.97
C GLU A 86 7.50 -3.26 -1.49
N TYR A 87 7.24 -3.37 -0.19
CA TYR A 87 6.20 -2.61 0.47
C TYR A 87 6.63 -2.21 1.87
N ALA A 88 6.10 -1.09 2.36
CA ALA A 88 6.25 -0.71 3.74
C ALA A 88 4.89 -0.55 4.41
N VAL A 89 4.83 -0.95 5.67
CA VAL A 89 3.69 -0.82 6.56
C VAL A 89 4.03 0.23 7.61
N ILE A 90 3.17 1.23 7.72
CA ILE A 90 3.31 2.39 8.59
C ILE A 90 2.11 2.37 9.54
N ASP A 91 2.39 2.02 10.78
CA ASP A 91 1.46 2.21 11.89
C ASP A 91 1.38 3.70 12.25
N LYS A 92 0.35 4.21 12.91
CA LYS A 92 0.25 5.63 13.31
C LYS A 92 1.20 5.98 14.45
N ASP A 93 1.32 5.11 15.44
CA ASP A 93 1.95 5.40 16.73
C ASP A 93 3.38 4.82 16.87
N ASP A 94 3.77 3.85 16.04
CA ASP A 94 5.11 3.23 16.09
C ASP A 94 6.22 4.21 15.59
N PRO A 95 7.43 4.31 16.14
CA PRO A 95 8.49 5.09 15.49
C PRO A 95 9.08 4.43 14.22
N GLU A 96 8.88 3.13 14.05
CA GLU A 96 9.44 2.33 12.96
C GLU A 96 8.34 1.89 11.97
N ALA A 97 8.75 1.71 10.72
CA ALA A 97 7.96 1.06 9.68
C ALA A 97 8.47 -0.37 9.49
N ILE A 98 7.56 -1.27 9.15
CA ILE A 98 7.91 -2.60 8.68
C ILE A 98 8.14 -2.50 7.19
N VAL A 99 9.33 -2.81 6.71
CA VAL A 99 9.67 -2.87 5.29
C VAL A 99 9.83 -4.33 4.90
N CYS A 100 9.13 -4.73 3.85
CA CYS A 100 9.21 -6.08 3.31
C CYS A 100 9.69 -6.03 1.87
N SER A 101 10.61 -6.92 1.52
CA SER A 101 11.10 -7.05 0.15
C SER A 101 11.21 -8.52 -0.26
N ALA A 102 10.91 -8.81 -1.51
CA ALA A 102 11.10 -10.14 -2.09
C ALA A 102 11.66 -10.02 -3.51
N GLU A 103 12.59 -10.90 -3.85
CA GLU A 103 13.15 -10.98 -5.18
C GLU A 103 12.19 -11.71 -6.12
N LEU A 104 11.94 -11.07 -7.27
CA LEU A 104 11.11 -11.59 -8.32
C LEU A 104 11.97 -12.06 -9.50
N THR A 105 11.90 -13.35 -9.79
CA THR A 105 12.51 -13.95 -10.98
C THR A 105 11.48 -14.06 -12.10
N LEU A 106 11.88 -13.62 -13.30
CA LEU A 106 11.10 -13.72 -14.52
C LEU A 106 11.67 -14.76 -15.47
N ASP A 107 10.83 -15.33 -16.32
CA ASP A 107 11.26 -16.11 -17.47
C ASP A 107 11.68 -15.23 -18.66
N LEU A 108 11.95 -15.87 -19.81
CA LEU A 108 12.35 -15.19 -21.05
C LEU A 108 11.23 -14.33 -21.67
N ASP A 109 9.97 -14.58 -21.31
CA ASP A 109 8.79 -13.82 -21.76
C ASP A 109 8.38 -12.73 -20.75
N GLU A 110 9.27 -12.40 -19.81
CA GLU A 110 9.05 -11.47 -18.69
C GLU A 110 7.91 -11.88 -17.74
N LYS A 111 7.55 -13.17 -17.68
CA LYS A 111 6.52 -13.66 -16.76
C LYS A 111 7.11 -14.00 -15.40
N PRO A 112 6.47 -13.58 -14.29
CA PRO A 112 6.79 -14.06 -12.95
C PRO A 112 6.80 -15.59 -12.85
N ILE A 113 7.92 -16.17 -12.43
CA ILE A 113 8.03 -17.63 -12.22
C ILE A 113 8.43 -18.01 -10.81
N VAL A 114 9.19 -17.15 -10.11
CA VAL A 114 9.59 -17.37 -8.73
C VAL A 114 9.54 -16.04 -7.98
N LEU A 115 9.00 -16.09 -6.77
CA LEU A 115 9.07 -15.00 -5.80
C LEU A 115 9.70 -15.57 -4.52
N SER A 116 10.74 -14.93 -4.01
CA SER A 116 11.35 -15.33 -2.74
C SER A 116 10.36 -15.18 -1.57
N GLU A 117 10.76 -15.67 -0.40
CA GLU A 117 10.10 -15.21 0.82
C GLU A 117 10.32 -13.71 0.99
N PHE A 118 9.36 -13.04 1.61
CA PHE A 118 9.50 -11.62 1.95
C PHE A 118 10.41 -11.48 3.17
N ASP A 119 11.58 -10.91 2.95
CA ASP A 119 12.45 -10.49 4.04
C ASP A 119 11.84 -9.27 4.71
N LYS A 120 11.75 -9.33 6.04
CA LYS A 120 11.17 -8.27 6.86
C LYS A 120 12.26 -7.54 7.62
N ALA A 121 12.26 -6.21 7.52
CA ALA A 121 13.15 -5.33 8.27
C ALA A 121 12.35 -4.22 8.95
N LEU A 122 12.86 -3.73 10.08
CA LEU A 122 12.39 -2.50 10.69
C LEU A 122 13.26 -1.34 10.19
N ALA A 123 12.62 -0.24 9.82
CA ALA A 123 13.29 0.98 9.41
C ALA A 123 12.65 2.19 10.09
N PRO A 124 13.41 3.23 10.49
CA PRO A 124 12.82 4.45 11.04
C PRO A 124 11.83 5.06 10.05
N LYS A 125 10.60 5.37 10.46
CA LYS A 125 9.54 5.87 9.55
C LYS A 125 9.99 7.01 8.65
N LYS A 126 10.80 7.93 9.19
CA LYS A 126 11.34 9.09 8.47
C LYS A 126 12.20 8.75 7.24
N THR A 127 12.67 7.51 7.11
CA THR A 127 13.46 7.05 5.94
C THR A 127 12.58 6.46 4.85
N ILE A 128 11.27 6.28 5.09
CA ILE A 128 10.33 5.75 4.11
C ILE A 128 9.79 6.90 3.24
N PHE A 129 9.91 6.76 1.92
CA PHE A 129 9.57 7.82 0.96
C PHE A 129 8.12 8.32 1.06
N PHE A 130 7.17 7.40 1.24
CA PHE A 130 5.74 7.68 1.37
C PHE A 130 5.26 7.69 2.82
N ASN A 131 6.18 7.97 3.75
CA ASN A 131 5.78 8.34 5.11
C ASN A 131 5.02 9.68 5.10
N GLY A 132 4.20 9.91 6.12
CA GLY A 132 3.55 11.20 6.33
C GLY A 132 2.10 11.29 5.88
N LEU A 133 1.47 10.19 5.44
CA LEU A 133 0.04 10.22 5.13
C LEU A 133 -0.84 10.45 6.36
N PHE A 134 -0.29 10.28 7.57
CA PHE A 134 -0.94 10.66 8.83
C PHE A 134 -0.82 12.15 9.16
N GLU A 135 0.00 12.91 8.45
CA GLU A 135 0.09 14.35 8.67
C GLU A 135 -1.23 15.01 8.25
N PRO A 136 -1.78 15.93 9.05
CA PRO A 136 -3.00 16.65 8.69
C PRO A 136 -2.83 17.34 7.34
N ILE A 137 -3.82 17.20 6.47
CA ILE A 137 -3.82 17.87 5.17
C ILE A 137 -4.86 18.99 5.19
N SER A 138 -4.54 20.09 4.52
CA SER A 138 -5.49 21.17 4.30
C SER A 138 -5.81 21.22 2.82
N LEU A 139 -7.01 20.79 2.46
CA LEU A 139 -7.51 20.80 1.08
C LEU A 139 -8.45 21.99 0.86
N SER A 140 -8.46 22.54 -0.35
CA SER A 140 -9.51 23.48 -0.75
C SER A 140 -10.85 22.77 -0.86
N HIS A 141 -11.95 23.53 -0.85
CA HIS A 141 -13.29 22.96 -1.01
C HIS A 141 -13.42 22.17 -2.32
N ASP A 142 -12.98 22.75 -3.43
CA ASP A 142 -13.01 22.11 -4.74
C ASP A 142 -12.22 20.79 -4.77
N LYS A 143 -11.02 20.75 -4.14
CA LYS A 143 -10.21 19.53 -4.06
C LYS A 143 -10.86 18.45 -3.18
N LEU A 144 -11.55 18.85 -2.12
CA LEU A 144 -12.33 17.90 -1.31
C LEU A 144 -13.46 17.27 -2.11
N GLU A 145 -14.19 18.07 -2.90
CA GLU A 145 -15.27 17.57 -3.75
C GLU A 145 -14.73 16.61 -4.83
N ASP A 146 -13.62 16.96 -5.48
CA ASP A 146 -12.94 16.11 -6.46
C ASP A 146 -12.52 14.76 -5.84
N PHE A 147 -11.90 14.79 -4.67
CA PHE A 147 -11.43 13.58 -3.98
C PHE A 147 -12.57 12.72 -3.47
N GLN A 148 -13.66 13.33 -2.98
CA GLN A 148 -14.87 12.60 -2.60
C GLN A 148 -15.49 11.89 -3.81
N GLY A 149 -15.61 12.59 -4.95
CA GLY A 149 -16.11 12.00 -6.19
C GLY A 149 -15.26 10.80 -6.63
N LEU A 150 -13.94 10.97 -6.66
CA LEU A 150 -13.01 9.89 -6.99
C LEU A 150 -13.12 8.72 -6.01
N TRP A 151 -13.25 8.99 -4.71
CA TRP A 151 -13.38 7.95 -3.69
C TRP A 151 -14.65 7.12 -3.87
N GLU A 152 -15.80 7.76 -4.13
CA GLU A 152 -17.06 7.05 -4.40
C GLU A 152 -16.96 6.13 -5.62
N GLU A 153 -16.30 6.56 -6.69
CA GLU A 153 -16.05 5.71 -7.86
C GLU A 153 -15.18 4.50 -7.52
N MET A 154 -14.15 4.71 -6.70
CA MET A 154 -13.21 3.67 -6.29
C MET A 154 -13.82 2.60 -5.40
N LYS A 155 -14.81 2.93 -4.56
CA LYS A 155 -15.43 1.96 -3.63
C LYS A 155 -15.93 0.68 -4.29
N SER A 156 -16.31 0.73 -5.56
CA SER A 156 -16.73 -0.46 -6.33
C SER A 156 -15.57 -1.40 -6.71
N LYS A 157 -14.33 -0.92 -6.63
CA LYS A 157 -13.09 -1.59 -7.06
C LYS A 157 -12.20 -1.98 -5.89
N ILE A 158 -12.55 -1.61 -4.66
CA ILE A 158 -11.75 -1.93 -3.49
C ILE A 158 -12.13 -3.29 -2.93
N LEU A 159 -11.13 -4.01 -2.43
CA LEU A 159 -11.36 -5.13 -1.53
C LEU A 159 -11.55 -4.55 -0.12
N HIS A 160 -12.75 -4.70 0.42
CA HIS A 160 -13.10 -4.25 1.76
C HIS A 160 -13.41 -5.47 2.63
N ARG A 161 -12.64 -5.64 3.70
CA ARG A 161 -12.89 -6.65 4.74
C ARG A 161 -13.35 -5.93 6.00
N MET A 162 -14.61 -6.16 6.36
CA MET A 162 -15.16 -5.69 7.62
C MET A 162 -14.79 -6.65 8.74
N MET A 163 -14.41 -6.11 9.89
CA MET A 163 -14.33 -6.92 11.11
C MET A 163 -15.70 -6.92 11.78
N ASP A 164 -16.58 -7.83 11.36
CA ASP A 164 -17.82 -8.08 12.08
C ASP A 164 -17.49 -8.70 13.45
N LEU A 165 -17.86 -8.00 14.53
CA LEU A 165 -17.82 -8.48 15.92
C LEU A 165 -19.00 -9.42 16.22
#